data_AF-A0A6C0DN22-F1
#
_entry.id   AF-A0A6C0DN22-F1
#
_cell.length_a   1.000
_cell.length_b   1.000
_cell.length_c   1.000
_cell.angle_alpha   90.00
_cell.angle_beta   90.00
_cell.angle_gamma   90.00
#
_symmetry.space_group_name_H-M   'P 1'
#
loop_
_entity.id
_entity.type
_entity.pdbx_description
1 polymer ?
#
loop_
_entity_poly.entity_id
_entity_poly.type
_entity_poly.pdbx_seq_one_letter_code
_entity_poly.pdbx_strand_id
1 'polypeptide(L)'
;MDILIFIICFIMIYLIIYLLLYSNIDYKSLTVQNNNYKINNNHNTCDVKSCGALDPVSDPKYNMQQIVKQSILLEEHLTNKNKRCRDCITKHFQHIIGLAEEAQMLASSKCSKYPLMNESVIVYNDLFKEWMKNRNDESKILEISDKLRIHRKKLIAIYFFDDNYDINNFSKSSMG
;
A
#
# COMPACT_ATOMS: atom_id res chain seq x y z
N MET A 1 50.57 26.10 9.10
CA MET A 1 49.18 26.56 9.01
C MET A 1 48.30 25.48 8.39
N ASP A 2 48.77 24.76 7.37
CA ASP A 2 47.96 23.79 6.62
C ASP A 2 47.47 22.60 7.45
N ILE A 3 48.32 22.03 8.31
CA ILE A 3 47.94 20.88 9.18
C ILE A 3 46.82 21.26 10.15
N LEU A 4 46.84 22.50 10.67
CA LEU A 4 45.81 22.98 11.60
C LEU A 4 44.45 23.12 10.89
N ILE A 5 44.47 23.57 9.63
CA ILE A 5 43.27 23.69 8.78
C ILE A 5 42.68 22.30 8.50
N PHE A 6 43.51 21.29 8.21
CA PHE A 6 43.04 19.92 8.01
C PHE A 6 42.34 19.36 9.25
N ILE A 7 42.90 19.59 10.45
CA ILE A 7 42.29 19.13 11.72
C ILE A 7 40.93 19.78 11.95
N ILE A 8 40.81 21.09 11.69
CA ILE A 8 39.54 21.83 11.83
C ILE A 8 38.50 21.29 10.85
N CYS A 9 38.88 20.99 9.60
CA CYS A 9 37.98 20.39 8.61
C CYS A 9 37.45 19.03 9.06
N PHE A 10 38.29 18.16 9.64
CA PHE A 10 37.85 16.87 10.14
C PHE A 10 36.84 16.98 11.29
N ILE A 11 37.06 17.93 12.21
CA ILE A 11 36.14 18.19 13.33
C ILE A 11 34.79 18.70 12.81
N MET A 12 34.80 19.60 11.81
CA MET A 12 33.58 20.11 11.20
C MET A 12 32.78 19.02 10.47
N ILE A 13 33.45 18.12 9.74
CA ILE A 13 32.82 16.99 9.07
C ILE A 13 32.19 16.03 10.11
N TYR A 14 32.91 15.74 11.20
CA TYR A 14 32.40 14.89 12.28
C TYR A 14 31.13 15.46 12.92
N LEU A 15 31.10 16.77 13.20
CA LEU A 15 29.93 17.45 13.75
C LEU A 15 28.73 17.40 12.80
N ILE A 16 28.93 17.58 11.50
CA ILE A 16 27.85 17.50 10.49
C ILE A 16 27.25 16.08 10.45
N ILE A 17 28.08 15.05 10.45
CA ILE A 17 27.61 13.65 10.46
C ILE A 17 26.83 13.35 11.74
N TYR A 18 27.31 13.80 12.90
CA TYR A 18 26.61 13.62 14.18
C TYR A 18 25.23 14.27 14.17
N LEU A 19 25.11 15.49 13.63
CA LEU A 19 23.86 16.24 13.53
C LEU A 19 22.85 15.57 12.57
N LEU A 20 23.33 15.05 11.43
CA LEU A 20 22.51 14.29 10.48
C LEU A 20 21.99 12.97 11.10
N LEU A 21 22.79 12.29 11.92
CA LEU A 21 22.35 11.09 12.63
C LEU A 21 21.33 11.40 13.74
N TYR A 22 21.51 12.49 14.49
CA TYR A 22 20.59 12.88 15.56
C TYR A 22 19.23 13.38 15.01
N SER A 23 19.24 14.16 13.93
CA SER A 23 18.02 14.66 13.29
C SER A 23 17.14 13.57 12.64
N ASN A 24 17.70 12.39 12.33
CA ASN A 24 16.93 11.26 11.78
C ASN A 24 16.19 10.43 12.84
N ILE A 25 16.34 10.74 14.14
CA ILE A 25 15.69 9.97 15.22
C ILE A 25 14.27 10.48 15.51
N ASP A 26 13.89 11.69 15.09
CA ASP A 26 12.66 12.35 15.56
C ASP A 26 11.46 12.36 14.57
N TYR A 27 11.50 11.55 13.51
CA TYR A 27 10.36 11.41 12.59
C TYR A 27 9.55 10.15 12.89
N LYS A 28 8.95 10.06 14.09
CA LYS A 28 7.85 9.13 14.32
C LYS A 28 6.88 9.58 15.42
N SER A 29 5.93 10.45 15.06
CA SER A 29 4.55 10.29 15.53
C SER A 29 3.56 11.13 14.69
N LEU A 30 2.92 10.50 13.70
CA LEU A 30 1.56 10.89 13.32
C LEU A 30 0.61 9.98 14.11
N THR A 31 0.19 10.43 15.28
CA THR A 31 -0.86 9.79 16.07
C THR A 31 -2.22 10.13 15.47
N VAL A 32 -2.83 9.19 14.78
CA VAL A 32 -4.27 9.18 14.50
C VAL A 32 -4.96 8.70 15.78
N GLN A 33 -5.65 9.59 16.48
CA GLN A 33 -6.54 9.22 17.58
C GLN A 33 -7.80 8.55 17.01
N ASN A 34 -8.14 7.35 17.50
CA ASN A 34 -9.51 6.87 17.45
C ASN A 34 -9.91 6.15 18.74
N ASN A 35 -11.19 6.29 19.06
CA ASN A 35 -11.76 6.33 20.40
C ASN A 35 -11.78 5.01 21.20
N ASN A 36 -11.89 5.20 22.51
CA ASN A 36 -11.99 4.21 23.59
C ASN A 36 -13.05 3.12 23.35
N TYR A 37 -12.64 1.85 23.39
CA TYR A 37 -13.49 0.74 23.82
C TYR A 37 -12.84 0.00 24.99
N LYS A 38 -13.59 -0.14 26.08
CA LYS A 38 -13.16 -0.71 27.36
C LYS A 38 -13.87 -2.05 27.55
N ILE A 39 -13.14 -3.16 27.52
CA ILE A 39 -13.60 -4.45 28.08
C ILE A 39 -12.41 -5.11 28.80
N ASN A 40 -12.61 -5.36 30.09
CA ASN A 40 -11.76 -6.20 30.93
C ASN A 40 -12.26 -7.65 30.84
N ASN A 41 -11.34 -8.62 30.80
CA ASN A 41 -11.31 -9.77 31.72
C ASN A 41 -10.03 -10.60 31.54
N ASN A 42 -9.49 -11.01 32.69
CA ASN A 42 -8.20 -11.69 32.89
C ASN A 42 -8.11 -13.09 32.26
N HIS A 43 -7.02 -13.34 31.53
CA HIS A 43 -6.30 -14.62 31.51
C HIS A 43 -4.83 -14.32 31.17
N ASN A 44 -3.89 -14.90 31.90
CA ASN A 44 -2.45 -14.65 31.73
C ASN A 44 -1.96 -15.24 30.39
N THR A 45 -1.93 -14.42 29.34
CA THR A 45 -1.27 -14.66 28.06
C THR A 45 -0.48 -13.40 27.69
N CYS A 46 0.57 -13.54 26.88
CA CYS A 46 1.39 -12.41 26.42
C CYS A 46 0.50 -11.25 25.93
N ASP A 47 0.59 -10.09 26.59
CA ASP A 47 -0.23 -8.92 26.27
C ASP A 47 0.40 -8.15 25.09
N VAL A 48 -0.37 -8.05 24.00
CA VAL A 48 -0.07 -7.31 22.76
C VAL A 48 0.17 -5.81 23.04
N LYS A 49 -0.16 -5.31 24.24
CA LYS A 49 0.23 -3.96 24.66
C LYS A 49 1.71 -3.80 25.00
N SER A 50 2.42 -4.88 25.34
CA SER A 50 3.87 -4.82 25.64
C SER A 50 4.77 -5.21 24.45
N CYS A 51 4.23 -5.99 23.51
CA CYS A 51 4.87 -6.30 22.23
C CYS A 51 4.06 -5.64 21.12
N GLY A 52 4.62 -4.59 20.51
CA GLY A 52 3.95 -3.63 19.61
C GLY A 52 2.86 -4.20 18.71
N ALA A 53 1.77 -3.43 18.58
CA ALA A 53 0.57 -3.75 17.81
C ALA A 53 0.90 -4.54 16.52
N LEU A 54 0.66 -5.84 16.56
CA LEU A 54 0.80 -6.70 15.41
C LEU A 54 -0.31 -6.34 14.43
N ASP A 55 0.07 -5.99 13.20
CA ASP A 55 -0.89 -5.84 12.12
C ASP A 55 -1.71 -7.15 11.99
N PRO A 56 -3.02 -7.08 11.73
CA PRO A 56 -3.88 -8.25 11.63
C PRO A 56 -3.65 -8.98 10.29
N VAL A 57 -2.43 -9.44 10.05
CA VAL A 57 -1.97 -10.08 8.80
C VAL A 57 -2.76 -11.35 8.45
N SER A 58 -3.42 -11.97 9.43
CA SER A 58 -4.29 -13.13 9.23
C SER A 58 -5.72 -12.77 8.81
N ASP A 59 -6.11 -11.49 8.83
CA ASP A 59 -7.43 -11.04 8.37
C ASP A 59 -7.40 -10.77 6.85
N PRO A 60 -8.22 -11.44 6.03
CA PRO A 60 -8.33 -11.14 4.59
C PRO A 60 -8.57 -9.65 4.30
N LYS A 61 -9.32 -8.93 5.15
CA LYS A 61 -9.58 -7.49 5.01
C LYS A 61 -8.29 -6.69 5.03
N TYR A 62 -7.31 -7.08 5.86
CA TYR A 62 -6.01 -6.42 5.94
C TYR A 62 -5.29 -6.48 4.58
N ASN A 63 -5.23 -7.65 3.96
CA ASN A 63 -4.59 -7.80 2.65
C ASN A 63 -5.30 -6.97 1.56
N MET A 64 -6.63 -6.91 1.59
CA MET A 64 -7.41 -6.06 0.68
C MET A 64 -7.09 -4.56 0.86
N GLN A 65 -6.85 -4.11 2.09
CA GLN A 65 -6.39 -2.74 2.36
C GLN A 65 -4.97 -2.49 1.85
N GLN A 66 -4.07 -3.48 1.93
CA GLN A 66 -2.71 -3.36 1.38
C GLN A 66 -2.73 -3.32 -0.16
N ILE A 67 -3.61 -4.10 -0.81
CA ILE A 67 -3.84 -4.05 -2.25
C ILE A 67 -4.22 -2.63 -2.70
N VAL A 68 -5.12 -1.97 -1.97
CA VAL A 68 -5.49 -0.58 -2.24
C VAL A 68 -4.28 0.33 -2.19
N LYS A 69 -3.48 0.26 -1.12
CA LYS A 69 -2.27 1.10 -0.96
C LYS A 69 -1.27 0.86 -2.10
N GLN A 70 -0.99 -0.39 -2.43
CA GLN A 70 -0.10 -0.75 -3.54
C GLN A 70 -0.65 -0.30 -4.90
N SER A 71 -1.98 -0.33 -5.09
CA SER A 71 -2.64 0.16 -6.30
C SER A 71 -2.55 1.68 -6.48
N ILE A 72 -2.41 2.47 -5.41
CA ILE A 72 -2.16 3.92 -5.49
C ILE A 72 -0.75 4.16 -6.04
N LEU A 73 0.24 3.49 -5.46
CA LEU A 73 1.64 3.60 -5.89
C LEU A 73 1.81 3.17 -7.34
N LEU A 74 1.17 2.05 -7.72
CA LEU A 74 1.17 1.56 -9.08
C LEU A 74 0.54 2.56 -10.07
N GLU A 75 -0.59 3.19 -9.73
CA GLU A 75 -1.20 4.22 -10.58
C GLU A 75 -0.24 5.40 -10.79
N GLU A 76 0.48 5.84 -9.76
CA GLU A 76 1.48 6.90 -9.90
C GLU A 76 2.58 6.52 -10.89
N HIS A 77 3.10 5.29 -10.79
CA HIS A 77 4.10 4.79 -11.74
C HIS A 77 3.56 4.68 -13.17
N LEU A 78 2.27 4.33 -13.36
CA LEU A 78 1.66 4.23 -14.68
C LEU A 78 1.39 5.60 -15.30
N THR A 79 0.89 6.56 -14.53
CA THR A 79 0.47 7.88 -15.03
C THR A 79 1.61 8.87 -15.18
N ASN A 80 2.60 8.85 -14.28
CA ASN A 80 3.70 9.79 -14.30
C ASN A 80 4.91 9.24 -15.08
N LYS A 81 5.14 9.77 -16.29
CA LYS A 81 6.25 9.38 -17.17
C LYS A 81 7.62 9.46 -16.49
N ASN A 82 7.84 10.44 -15.61
CA ASN A 82 9.11 10.61 -14.91
C ASN A 82 9.36 9.55 -13.82
N LYS A 83 8.29 8.89 -13.35
CA LYS A 83 8.35 7.81 -12.35
C LYS A 83 8.12 6.43 -12.97
N ARG A 84 7.93 6.33 -14.28
CA ARG A 84 7.53 5.08 -14.96
C ARG A 84 8.70 4.11 -15.12
N CYS A 85 8.94 3.33 -14.08
CA CYS A 85 9.92 2.25 -14.08
C CYS A 85 9.24 0.90 -14.37
N ARG A 86 9.64 0.24 -15.47
CA ARG A 86 9.07 -1.05 -15.90
C ARG A 86 9.19 -2.14 -14.85
N ASP A 87 10.33 -2.19 -14.17
CA ASP A 87 10.60 -3.18 -13.13
C ASP A 87 9.78 -2.90 -11.87
N CYS A 88 9.64 -1.63 -11.48
CA CYS A 88 8.81 -1.26 -10.33
C CYS A 88 7.34 -1.58 -10.60
N ILE A 89 6.82 -1.24 -11.78
CA ILE A 89 5.44 -1.56 -12.18
C ILE A 89 5.19 -3.07 -12.11
N THR A 90 6.11 -3.86 -12.67
CA THR A 90 6.03 -5.33 -12.64
C THR A 90 6.03 -5.87 -11.20
N LYS A 91 6.92 -5.34 -10.34
CA LYS A 91 6.97 -5.70 -8.92
C LYS A 91 5.68 -5.33 -8.17
N HIS A 92 5.11 -4.15 -8.44
CA HIS A 92 3.85 -3.74 -7.83
C HIS A 92 2.70 -4.64 -8.25
N PHE A 93 2.58 -4.98 -9.54
CA PHE A 93 1.56 -5.94 -9.99
C PHE A 93 1.72 -7.30 -9.30
N GLN A 94 2.93 -7.86 -9.28
CA GLN A 94 3.19 -9.15 -8.62
C GLN A 94 2.86 -9.11 -7.13
N HIS A 95 3.21 -8.02 -6.44
CA HIS A 95 2.90 -7.83 -5.03
C HIS A 95 1.39 -7.75 -4.79
N ILE A 96 0.66 -6.99 -5.60
CA ILE A 96 -0.80 -6.89 -5.51
C ILE A 96 -1.47 -8.24 -5.76
N ILE A 97 -1.03 -8.98 -6.79
CA ILE A 97 -1.56 -10.30 -7.12
C ILE A 97 -1.32 -11.27 -5.94
N GLY A 98 -0.10 -11.30 -5.39
CA GLY A 98 0.22 -12.14 -4.23
C GLY A 98 -0.68 -11.84 -3.02
N LEU A 99 -0.90 -10.55 -2.71
CA LEU A 99 -1.83 -10.15 -1.65
C LEU A 99 -3.28 -10.58 -1.93
N ALA A 100 -3.72 -10.53 -3.19
CA ALA A 100 -5.08 -10.92 -3.57
C ALA A 100 -5.30 -12.43 -3.43
N GLU A 101 -4.34 -13.22 -3.90
CA GLU A 101 -4.35 -14.68 -3.77
C GLU A 101 -4.27 -15.10 -2.30
N GLU A 102 -3.45 -14.43 -1.51
CA GLU A 102 -3.35 -14.66 -0.06
C GLU A 102 -4.64 -14.30 0.67
N ALA A 103 -5.27 -13.16 0.34
CA ALA A 103 -6.56 -12.76 0.91
C ALA A 103 -7.64 -13.81 0.62
N GLN A 104 -7.70 -14.30 -0.62
CA GLN A 104 -8.62 -15.37 -1.02
C GLN A 104 -8.34 -16.67 -0.24
N MET A 105 -7.07 -17.06 -0.11
CA MET A 105 -6.66 -18.25 0.65
C MET A 105 -7.06 -18.14 2.12
N LEU A 106 -6.79 -17.01 2.77
CA LEU A 106 -7.14 -16.74 4.17
C LEU A 106 -8.66 -16.76 4.40
N ALA A 107 -9.44 -16.26 3.43
CA ALA A 107 -10.89 -16.30 3.52
C ALA A 107 -11.47 -17.71 3.32
N SER A 108 -10.76 -18.58 2.59
CA SER A 108 -11.13 -19.98 2.35
C SER A 108 -12.60 -20.10 1.87
N SER A 109 -13.44 -20.90 2.53
CA SER A 109 -14.86 -21.05 2.22
C SER A 109 -15.71 -19.81 2.46
N LYS A 110 -15.18 -18.79 3.16
CA LYS A 110 -15.89 -17.56 3.52
C LYS A 110 -15.63 -16.41 2.54
N CYS A 111 -15.08 -16.68 1.34
CA CYS A 111 -14.82 -15.65 0.33
C CYS A 111 -16.06 -14.79 0.00
N SER A 112 -17.26 -15.36 0.06
CA SER A 112 -18.52 -14.65 -0.19
C SER A 112 -18.80 -13.51 0.80
N LYS A 113 -18.13 -13.48 1.96
CA LYS A 113 -18.24 -12.40 2.96
C LYS A 113 -17.43 -11.15 2.60
N TYR A 114 -16.52 -11.26 1.63
CA TYR A 114 -15.59 -10.20 1.26
C TYR A 114 -15.85 -9.79 -0.21
N PRO A 115 -16.63 -8.73 -0.44
CA PRO A 115 -17.00 -8.31 -1.79
C PRO A 115 -15.78 -7.98 -2.65
N LEU A 116 -15.85 -8.28 -3.95
CA LEU A 116 -14.79 -8.01 -4.94
C LEU A 116 -13.45 -8.73 -4.71
N MET A 117 -13.30 -9.59 -3.69
CA MET A 117 -12.02 -10.27 -3.44
C MET A 117 -11.66 -11.25 -4.55
N ASN A 118 -12.59 -12.14 -4.93
CA ASN A 118 -12.38 -13.06 -6.06
C ASN A 118 -12.21 -12.31 -7.39
N GLU A 119 -13.00 -11.25 -7.60
CA GLU A 119 -12.88 -10.39 -8.77
C GLU A 119 -11.50 -9.72 -8.84
N SER A 120 -10.95 -9.31 -7.70
CA SER A 120 -9.64 -8.65 -7.64
C SER A 120 -8.53 -9.56 -8.15
N VAL A 121 -8.52 -10.85 -7.77
CA VAL A 121 -7.53 -11.81 -8.29
C VAL A 121 -7.55 -11.85 -9.81
N ILE A 122 -8.74 -11.88 -10.41
CA ILE A 122 -8.93 -11.92 -11.87
C ILE A 122 -8.48 -10.60 -12.50
N VAL A 123 -9.00 -9.46 -12.01
CA VAL A 123 -8.74 -8.13 -12.55
C VAL A 123 -7.25 -7.82 -12.54
N TYR A 124 -6.55 -8.02 -11.41
CA TYR A 124 -5.13 -7.70 -11.33
C TYR A 124 -4.26 -8.61 -12.21
N ASN A 125 -4.61 -9.89 -12.34
CA ASN A 125 -3.93 -10.79 -13.27
C ASN A 125 -4.13 -10.37 -14.73
N ASP A 126 -5.34 -9.96 -15.10
CA ASP A 126 -5.63 -9.54 -16.47
C ASP A 126 -4.97 -8.20 -16.82
N LEU A 127 -4.97 -7.24 -15.89
CA LEU A 127 -4.21 -6.00 -16.05
C LEU A 127 -2.70 -6.26 -16.16
N PHE A 128 -2.17 -7.22 -15.39
CA PHE A 128 -0.77 -7.58 -15.48
C PHE A 128 -0.41 -8.23 -16.84
N LYS A 129 -1.29 -9.09 -17.37
CA LYS A 129 -1.13 -9.64 -18.73
C LYS A 129 -1.18 -8.54 -19.79
N GLU A 130 -2.13 -7.60 -19.68
CA GLU A 130 -2.23 -6.44 -20.57
C GLU A 130 -0.96 -5.58 -20.51
N TRP A 131 -0.43 -5.33 -19.32
CA TRP A 131 0.84 -4.63 -19.11
C TRP A 131 1.99 -5.36 -19.81
N MET A 132 2.17 -6.66 -19.56
CA MET A 132 3.28 -7.42 -20.13
C MET A 132 3.28 -7.39 -21.66
N LYS A 133 2.09 -7.43 -22.28
CA LYS A 133 1.93 -7.36 -23.74
C LYS A 133 2.16 -5.95 -24.30
N ASN A 134 1.70 -4.90 -23.60
CA ASN A 134 1.58 -3.55 -24.17
C ASN A 134 2.44 -2.48 -23.44
N ARG A 135 3.42 -2.87 -22.62
CA ARG A 135 4.28 -1.96 -21.82
C ARG A 135 5.08 -0.88 -22.58
N ASN A 136 5.01 -0.86 -23.92
CA ASN A 136 5.65 0.15 -24.76
C ASN A 136 4.63 1.06 -25.47
N ASP A 137 3.32 0.80 -25.35
CA ASP A 137 2.24 1.57 -25.96
C ASP A 137 1.62 2.50 -24.91
N GLU A 138 1.80 3.81 -25.08
CA GLU A 138 1.29 4.83 -24.15
C GLU A 138 -0.22 4.78 -23.97
N SER A 139 -0.97 4.57 -25.05
CA SER A 139 -2.44 4.54 -25.01
C SER A 139 -2.92 3.37 -24.15
N LYS A 140 -2.29 2.21 -24.33
CA LYS A 140 -2.59 1.01 -23.54
C LYS A 140 -2.17 1.15 -22.08
N ILE A 141 -1.07 1.84 -21.79
CA ILE A 141 -0.65 2.10 -20.41
C ILE A 141 -1.68 2.96 -19.68
N LEU A 142 -2.23 3.99 -20.33
CA LEU A 142 -3.28 4.83 -19.76
C LEU A 142 -4.58 4.04 -19.57
N GLU A 143 -4.96 3.18 -20.53
CA GLU A 143 -6.12 2.29 -20.39
C GLU A 143 -5.99 1.36 -19.17
N ILE A 144 -4.81 0.76 -18.96
CA ILE A 144 -4.52 -0.07 -17.79
C ILE A 144 -4.64 0.76 -16.50
N SER A 145 -4.11 1.99 -16.51
CA SER A 145 -4.17 2.90 -15.38
C SER A 145 -5.62 3.25 -15.00
N ASP A 146 -6.48 3.50 -15.98
CA ASP A 146 -7.89 3.84 -15.74
C ASP A 146 -8.66 2.64 -15.17
N LYS A 147 -8.45 1.43 -15.72
CA LYS A 147 -9.04 0.20 -15.18
C LYS A 147 -8.58 -0.04 -13.74
N LEU A 148 -7.28 0.13 -13.46
CA LEU A 148 -6.71 0.03 -12.12
C LEU A 148 -7.37 1.04 -11.15
N ARG A 149 -7.52 2.29 -11.59
CA ARG A 149 -8.13 3.38 -10.81
C ARG A 149 -9.58 3.07 -10.45
N ILE A 150 -10.36 2.60 -11.42
CA ILE A 150 -11.77 2.22 -11.22
C ILE A 150 -11.86 1.12 -10.19
N HIS A 151 -11.09 0.03 -10.36
CA HIS A 151 -11.11 -1.09 -9.43
C HIS A 151 -10.67 -0.67 -8.02
N ARG A 152 -9.57 0.07 -7.90
CA ARG A 152 -9.09 0.58 -6.60
C ARG A 152 -10.15 1.39 -5.88
N LYS A 153 -10.86 2.31 -6.56
CA LYS A 153 -11.88 3.13 -5.92
C LYS A 153 -13.03 2.29 -5.38
N LYS A 154 -13.44 1.22 -6.08
CA LYS A 154 -14.42 0.25 -5.54
C LYS A 154 -13.89 -0.41 -4.26
N LEU A 155 -12.64 -0.86 -4.26
CA LEU A 155 -12.02 -1.47 -3.09
C LEU A 155 -11.91 -0.49 -1.90
N ILE A 156 -11.61 0.80 -2.15
CA ILE A 156 -11.59 1.82 -1.10
C ILE A 156 -12.96 1.93 -0.41
N ALA A 157 -14.04 2.06 -1.19
CA ALA A 157 -15.39 2.16 -0.65
C ALA A 157 -15.73 1.00 0.30
N ILE A 158 -15.41 -0.23 -0.12
CA ILE A 158 -15.77 -1.45 0.62
C ILE A 158 -14.85 -1.68 1.83
N TYR A 159 -13.53 -1.54 1.67
CA TYR A 159 -12.56 -2.02 2.67
C TYR A 159 -12.03 -0.93 3.61
N PHE A 160 -12.25 0.36 3.30
CA PHE A 160 -11.90 1.48 4.17
C PHE A 160 -13.11 2.19 4.77
N PHE A 161 -14.20 2.30 4.02
CA PHE A 161 -15.40 3.02 4.46
C PHE A 161 -16.56 2.10 4.86
N ASP A 162 -16.42 0.79 4.65
CA ASP A 162 -17.49 -0.21 4.89
C ASP A 162 -18.80 0.17 4.18
N ASP A 163 -18.71 0.93 3.09
CA ASP A 163 -19.85 1.34 2.31
C ASP A 163 -20.39 0.13 1.55
N ASN A 164 -21.68 -0.20 1.77
CA ASN A 164 -22.47 -1.06 0.89
C ASN A 164 -22.80 -0.30 -0.41
N TYR A 165 -21.80 0.33 -1.01
CA TYR A 165 -21.91 1.23 -2.14
C TYR A 165 -22.49 0.48 -3.34
N ASP A 166 -23.45 1.06 -4.04
CA ASP A 166 -24.08 0.44 -5.20
C ASP A 166 -23.05 0.31 -6.35
N ILE A 167 -22.37 -0.84 -6.38
CA ILE A 167 -21.27 -1.18 -7.30
C ILE A 167 -21.68 -0.95 -8.77
N ASN A 168 -22.98 -1.00 -9.07
CA ASN A 168 -23.54 -0.84 -10.42
C ASN A 168 -23.55 0.61 -10.94
N ASN A 169 -23.49 1.62 -10.07
CA ASN A 169 -23.59 3.04 -10.45
C ASN A 169 -22.23 3.76 -10.58
N PHE A 170 -21.11 3.05 -10.37
CA PHE A 170 -19.78 3.65 -10.33
C PHE A 170 -19.28 4.20 -11.68
N SER A 171 -19.66 3.57 -12.80
CA SER A 171 -19.16 3.94 -14.15
C SER A 171 -19.57 5.34 -14.61
N LYS A 172 -20.63 5.93 -14.04
CA LYS A 172 -21.13 7.27 -14.43
C LYS A 172 -20.51 8.42 -13.65
N SER A 173 -20.02 8.19 -12.43
CA SER A 173 -19.52 9.26 -11.55
C SER A 173 -18.00 9.41 -11.55
N SER A 174 -17.26 8.41 -12.05
CA SER A 174 -15.80 8.40 -12.05
C SER A 174 -15.14 9.00 -13.31
N MET A 175 -15.93 9.48 -14.27
CA MET A 175 -15.47 10.15 -15.50
C MET A 175 -15.39 11.69 -15.37
N GLY A 176 -15.48 12.23 -14.14
CA GLY A 176 -15.23 13.64 -13.83
C GLY A 176 -13.75 13.90 -13.52
#